data_AF-A0A3B9JHG5-F1
#
_entry.id   AF-A0A3B9JHG5-F1
#
_cell.length_a   1.000
_cell.length_b   1.000
_cell.length_c   1.000
_cell.angle_alpha   90.00
_cell.angle_beta   90.00
_cell.angle_gamma   90.00
#
_symmetry.space_group_name_H-M   'P 1'
#
loop_
_entity.id
_entity.type
_entity.pdbx_description
1 polymer ?
#
loop_
_entity_poly.entity_id
_entity_poly.type
_entity_poly.pdbx_seq_one_letter_code
_entity_poly.pdbx_strand_id
1 'polypeptide(L)' 'MSTVSVRFNDKDDMLIRKYAELHNMDLSSFIRQAVLDKIEDEYDLTLFNMVWEEEKNQERISHEDLKRDLNL' A
#
# COMPACT_ATOMS: atom_id res chain seq x y z
N MET A 1 3.39 7.68 23.41
CA MET A 1 2.60 6.74 22.60
C MET A 1 1.17 7.27 22.54
N SER A 2 0.57 7.30 21.35
CA SER A 2 -0.83 7.67 21.17
C SER A 2 -1.68 6.40 21.10
N THR A 3 -2.81 6.39 21.79
CA THR A 3 -3.75 5.25 21.82
C THR A 3 -4.96 5.59 20.98
N VAL A 4 -5.38 4.65 20.12
CA VAL A 4 -6.64 4.73 19.38
C VAL A 4 -7.55 3.62 19.89
N SER A 5 -8.79 3.96 20.25
CA SER A 5 -9.82 2.99 20.63
C SER A 5 -10.80 2.83 19.49
N VAL A 6 -10.93 1.61 18.98
CA VAL A 6 -11.88 1.25 17.90
C VAL A 6 -12.92 0.30 18.48
N ARG A 7 -14.20 0.57 18.19
CA ARG A 7 -15.32 -0.29 18.61
C ARG A 7 -15.70 -1.20 17.45
N PHE A 8 -15.74 -2.50 17.73
CA PHE A 8 -16.25 -3.51 16.82
C PHE A 8 -17.54 -4.13 17.40
N ASN A 9 -18.36 -4.72 16.54
CA ASN A 9 -19.36 -5.69 17.01
C ASN A 9 -18.68 -7.04 17.26
N ASP A 10 -19.38 -7.95 17.95
CA ASP A 10 -18.81 -9.23 18.37
C ASP A 10 -18.33 -10.10 17.19
N LYS A 11 -19.02 -10.03 16.05
CA LYS A 11 -18.68 -10.80 14.85
C LYS A 11 -17.39 -10.28 14.22
N ASP A 12 -17.26 -8.97 14.06
CA ASP A 12 -16.09 -8.34 13.45
C ASP A 12 -14.86 -8.51 14.37
N ASP A 13 -15.00 -8.32 15.69
CA ASP A 13 -13.91 -8.56 16.65
C ASP A 13 -13.39 -10.00 16.55
N MET A 14 -14.30 -10.99 16.51
CA MET A 14 -13.92 -12.39 16.36
C MET A 14 -13.16 -12.65 15.04
N LEU A 15 -13.65 -12.12 13.92
CA LEU A 15 -13.03 -12.33 12.62
C LEU A 15 -11.64 -11.72 12.54
N ILE A 16 -11.50 -10.47 12.99
CA ILE A 16 -10.23 -9.72 12.95
C ILE A 16 -9.19 -10.42 13.84
N ARG A 17 -9.57 -10.86 15.04
CA ARG A 17 -8.66 -11.61 15.93
C ARG A 17 -8.21 -12.92 15.32
N LYS A 18 -9.15 -13.70 14.76
CA LYS A 18 -8.83 -14.98 14.12
C LYS A 18 -7.89 -14.80 12.93
N TYR A 19 -8.09 -13.76 12.14
CA TYR A 19 -7.17 -13.42 11.06
C TYR A 19 -5.76 -13.13 11.59
N ALA A 20 -5.63 -12.23 12.57
CA ALA A 20 -4.33 -11.91 13.16
C ALA A 20 -3.63 -13.17 13.73
N GLU A 21 -4.37 -14.02 14.46
CA GLU A 21 -3.87 -15.30 14.99
C GLU A 21 -3.37 -16.23 13.87
N LEU A 22 -4.15 -16.42 12.80
CA LEU A 22 -3.78 -17.29 11.66
C LEU A 22 -2.48 -16.84 10.98
N HIS A 23 -2.24 -15.52 10.96
CA HIS A 23 -1.05 -14.92 10.37
C HIS A 23 0.09 -14.70 11.38
N ASN A 24 -0.04 -15.20 12.62
CA ASN A 24 0.93 -15.00 13.72
C ASN A 24 1.26 -13.52 13.98
N MET A 25 0.25 -12.65 13.89
CA MET A 25 0.36 -11.21 14.12
C MET A 25 -0.37 -10.80 15.41
N ASP A 26 0.17 -9.80 16.10
CA ASP A 26 -0.59 -9.11 17.15
C ASP A 26 -1.73 -8.27 16.54
N LEU A 27 -2.87 -8.19 17.23
CA LEU A 27 -4.05 -7.45 16.76
C LEU A 27 -3.73 -5.96 16.51
N SER A 28 -2.97 -5.32 17.40
CA SER A 28 -2.63 -3.91 17.26
C SER A 28 -1.67 -3.65 16.12
N SER A 29 -0.74 -4.58 15.86
CA SER A 29 0.14 -4.55 14.70
C SER A 29 -0.63 -4.75 13.40
N PHE A 30 -1.57 -5.70 13.36
CA PHE A 30 -2.42 -5.93 12.20
C PHE A 30 -3.26 -4.70 11.86
N ILE A 31 -3.96 -4.12 12.85
CA ILE A 31 -4.78 -2.92 12.64
C ILE A 31 -3.89 -1.74 12.19
N ARG A 32 -2.72 -1.55 12.80
CA ARG A 32 -1.78 -0.50 12.41
C ARG A 32 -1.35 -0.66 10.95
N GLN A 33 -0.96 -1.87 10.56
CA GLN A 33 -0.50 -2.15 9.21
C GLN A 33 -1.62 -1.91 8.20
N ALA A 34 -2.82 -2.45 8.44
CA ALA A 34 -3.95 -2.26 7.55
C ALA A 34 -4.34 -0.78 7.34
N VAL A 35 -4.19 0.05 8.38
CA VAL A 35 -4.41 1.51 8.26
C VAL A 35 -3.31 2.17 7.42
N LEU A 36 -2.05 1.79 7.63
CA LEU A 36 -0.93 2.35 6.86
C LEU A 36 -1.00 1.94 5.39
N ASP A 37 -1.27 0.67 5.11
CA ASP A 37 -1.43 0.14 3.74
C ASP A 37 -2.51 0.91 2.99
N LYS A 38 -3.64 1.20 3.66
CA LYS A 38 -4.74 1.96 3.04
C LYS A 38 -4.35 3.41 2.71
N ILE A 39 -3.52 4.03 3.55
CA ILE A 39 -2.99 5.38 3.32
C ILE A 39 -1.99 5.35 2.16
N GLU A 40 -1.10 4.36 2.14
CA GLU A 40 -0.10 4.17 1.09
C GLU A 40 -0.75 3.94 -0.28
N ASP A 41 -1.75 3.06 -0.37
CA ASP A 41 -2.50 2.81 -1.61
C ASP A 41 -3.09 4.09 -2.22
N GLU A 42 -3.67 4.96 -1.38
CA GLU A 42 -4.25 6.23 -1.82
C GLU A 42 -3.19 7.24 -2.23
N TYR A 43 -2.09 7.30 -1.47
CA TYR A 43 -0.96 8.17 -1.76
C TYR A 43 -0.26 7.77 -3.07
N ASP A 44 0.07 6.49 -3.22
CA ASP A 44 0.76 5.95 -4.39
C ASP A 44 -0.06 6.15 -5.66
N LEU A 45 -1.37 5.91 -5.61
CA LEU A 45 -2.25 6.16 -6.76
C LEU A 45 -2.30 7.65 -7.12
N THR A 46 -2.36 8.52 -6.12
CA THR A 46 -2.36 9.98 -6.33
C THR A 46 -1.05 10.44 -6.96
N LEU A 47 0.09 9.99 -6.42
CA LEU A 47 1.41 10.30 -6.93
C LEU A 47 1.61 9.76 -8.34
N PHE A 48 1.21 8.52 -8.59
CA PHE A 48 1.26 7.92 -9.93
C PHE A 48 0.48 8.77 -10.93
N ASN A 49 -0.76 9.14 -10.62
CA ASN A 49 -1.59 9.94 -11.54
C ASN A 49 -0.95 11.31 -11.82
N MET A 50 -0.37 11.96 -10.81
CA MET A 50 0.32 13.23 -10.95
C MET A 50 1.51 13.10 -11.92
N VAL A 51 2.41 12.16 -11.66
CA VAL A 51 3.58 11.91 -12.52
C VAL A 51 3.15 11.47 -13.91
N TRP A 52 2.16 10.60 -14.02
CA TRP A 52 1.66 10.13 -15.30
C TRP A 52 1.09 11.26 -16.16
N GLU A 53 0.34 12.18 -15.58
CA GLU A 53 -0.21 13.31 -16.33
C GLU A 53 0.87 14.25 -16.89
N GLU A 54 1.98 14.44 -16.18
CA GLU A 54 3.13 15.22 -16.62
C GLU A 54 3.95 14.48 -17.70
N GLU A 55 4.12 13.17 -17.54
CA GLU A 55 5.06 12.35 -18.32
C GLU A 55 4.41 11.60 -19.50
N LYS A 56 3.07 11.52 -19.56
CA LYS A 56 2.36 10.68 -20.55
C LYS A 56 2.67 11.03 -22.01
N ASN A 57 3.03 12.28 -22.28
CA ASN A 57 3.33 12.77 -23.63
C ASN A 57 4.84 12.78 -23.94
N GLN A 58 5.69 12.35 -23.01
CA GLN A 58 7.12 12.23 -23.27
C GLN A 58 7.43 11.08 -24.22
N GLU A 59 8.55 11.20 -24.92
CA GLU A 59 9.04 10.18 -25.83
C GLU A 59 9.38 8.89 -25.07
N ARG A 60 8.86 7.76 -25.55
CA ARG A 60 9.08 6.44 -24.97
C ARG A 60 10.07 5.70 -25.85
N ILE A 61 11.17 5.24 -25.27
CA ILE A 61 12.13 4.38 -25.96
C ILE A 61 11.80 2.91 -25.73
N SER A 62 12.24 2.04 -26.65
CA SER A 62 12.08 0.60 -26.46
C SER A 62 13.01 0.08 -25.36
N HIS A 63 12.69 -1.10 -24.81
CA HIS A 63 13.56 -1.78 -23.84
C HIS A 63 14.97 -2.03 -24.39
N GLU A 64 15.08 -2.34 -25.68
CA GLU A 64 16.36 -2.59 -26.36
C GLU A 64 17.17 -1.30 -26.53
N ASP A 65 16.50 -0.18 -26.83
CA ASP A 65 17.17 1.13 -26.93
C ASP A 65 17.62 1.62 -25.56
N LEU A 66 16.79 1.44 -24.51
CA LEU A 66 17.16 1.76 -23.13
C LEU A 66 18.40 1.00 -22.67
N LYS A 67 18.48 -0.31 -22.96
CA LYS A 67 19.66 -1.12 -22.64
C LYS A 67 20.91 -0.63 -23.37
N ARG A 68 20.76 -0.28 -24.65
CA ARG A 68 21.86 0.28 -25.45
C ARG A 68 22.37 1.58 -24.83
N ASP A 69 21.48 2.47 -24.41
CA ASP A 69 21.81 3.75 -23.77
C ASP A 69 22.47 3.57 -22.39
N LEU A 70 22.12 2.50 -21.68
CA LEU A 70 22.67 2.17 -20.35
C LEU A 70 23.90 1.24 -20.39
N ASN A 71 24.38 0.85 -21.58
CA ASN A 71 25.47 -0.11 -21.77
C ASN A 71 25.23 -1.47 -21.07
N LEU A 72 23.98 -1.96 -21.10
CA LEU A 72 23.56 -3.25 -20.52
C LEU A 72 23.29 -4.33 -21.58
#